data_AF-A0A9W6L446-F1
#
_entry.id   AF-A0A9W6L446-F1
#
_cell.length_a   1.000
_cell.length_b   1.000
_cell.length_c   1.000
_cell.angle_alpha   90.00
_cell.angle_beta   90.00
_cell.angle_gamma   90.00
#
_symmetry.space_group_name_H-M   'P 1'
#
loop_
_entity.id
_entity.type
_entity.pdbx_description
1 polymer ?
#
loop_
_entity_poly.entity_id
_entity_poly.type
_entity_poly.pdbx_seq_one_letter_code
_entity_poly.pdbx_strand_id
1 'polypeptide(L)'
;MLKYSGQALRRFADRLKPATTSLRVSMLGPSGVGKTSMLATMYDQMESVVVREDLQLTPDPDDADELDRKIVQLQRLFATDGLKPDMAAGISGTADWRAFDFALGRRGKKPTLRLEFVDYPGGWIEDSAGSQQREWVRGLIRDSDAILIPIDTPALLERNGLWHRSRNRPDFIHNMLQLALEDLPSPRLIILAPIRCERYIRDGVSRQMLGKRVVEGYDKLLGHLSFGRLGELAAVVITPIQTVGELEYHGSPKDRYLPVFRKQQADAKYNPIDSEQPLRYVIRFALRLHGDRRDASYFRMMRQLLGSDRYLLEAANAFATGCKTDEDGFLILQGAEWLTMQP
;
A
#
# COMPACT_ATOMS: atom_id res chain seq x y z
N MET A 1 -12.83 -22.76 14.48
CA MET A 1 -13.50 -22.79 13.17
C MET A 1 -14.59 -21.72 13.17
N LEU A 2 -14.20 -20.45 12.98
CA LEU A 2 -15.14 -19.33 12.95
C LEU A 2 -15.81 -19.33 11.58
N LYS A 3 -17.12 -19.61 11.57
CA LYS A 3 -17.98 -19.44 10.39
C LYS A 3 -18.00 -17.95 10.04
N TYR A 4 -17.25 -17.55 9.02
CA TYR A 4 -17.43 -16.24 8.40
C TYR A 4 -18.85 -16.18 7.85
N SER A 5 -19.64 -15.19 8.28
CA SER A 5 -21.05 -15.12 7.93
C SER A 5 -21.16 -14.72 6.46
N GLY A 6 -21.98 -15.44 5.68
CA GLY A 6 -22.31 -15.07 4.30
C GLY A 6 -22.92 -13.66 4.17
N GLN A 7 -23.24 -12.99 5.28
CA GLN A 7 -23.66 -11.59 5.31
C GLN A 7 -22.52 -10.61 4.99
N ALA A 8 -21.28 -10.85 5.41
CA ALA A 8 -20.16 -9.94 5.11
C ALA A 8 -19.85 -9.91 3.60
N LEU A 9 -19.88 -11.09 2.97
CA LEU A 9 -19.68 -11.27 1.52
C LEU A 9 -20.84 -10.70 0.70
N ARG A 10 -22.09 -10.84 1.17
CA ARG A 10 -23.26 -10.21 0.54
C ARG A 10 -23.22 -8.68 0.66
N ARG A 11 -22.85 -8.14 1.83
CA ARG A 11 -22.66 -6.69 2.04
C ARG A 11 -21.58 -6.13 1.11
N PHE A 12 -20.52 -6.88 0.83
CA PHE A 12 -19.50 -6.48 -0.15
C PHE A 12 -20.04 -6.45 -1.58
N ALA A 13 -20.75 -7.49 -2.03
CA ALA A 13 -21.37 -7.50 -3.36
C ALA A 13 -22.38 -6.35 -3.55
N ASP A 14 -23.06 -5.94 -2.48
CA ASP A 14 -23.94 -4.76 -2.49
C ASP A 14 -23.17 -3.43 -2.40
N ARG A 15 -22.00 -3.36 -1.76
CA ARG A 15 -21.09 -2.19 -1.73
C ARG A 15 -20.30 -2.00 -3.03
N LEU A 16 -20.10 -3.06 -3.81
CA LEU A 16 -19.53 -3.01 -5.16
C LEU A 16 -20.48 -2.38 -6.18
N LYS A 17 -21.75 -2.13 -5.84
CA LYS A 17 -22.65 -1.35 -6.69
C LYS A 17 -22.22 0.13 -6.60
N PRO A 18 -21.81 0.76 -7.70
CA PRO A 18 -21.26 2.10 -7.67
C PRO A 18 -22.38 3.11 -7.40
N ALA A 19 -22.58 3.49 -6.14
CA ALA A 19 -23.36 4.67 -5.79
C ALA A 19 -22.51 5.96 -5.87
N THR A 20 -21.18 5.83 -5.83
CA THR A 20 -20.23 6.94 -5.95
C THR A 20 -18.96 6.46 -6.65
N THR A 21 -18.49 7.21 -7.64
CA THR A 21 -17.17 6.99 -8.25
C THR A 21 -16.10 7.13 -7.16
N SER A 22 -15.30 6.09 -6.91
CA SER A 22 -14.16 6.11 -5.99
C SER A 22 -12.95 5.46 -6.66
N LEU A 23 -11.74 5.86 -6.27
CA LEU A 23 -10.51 5.15 -6.61
C LEU A 23 -10.25 4.10 -5.54
N ARG A 24 -10.27 2.83 -5.93
CA ARG A 24 -10.09 1.73 -4.98
C ARG A 24 -8.64 1.27 -4.92
N VAL A 25 -8.14 1.06 -3.72
CA VAL A 25 -6.80 0.60 -3.42
C VAL A 25 -6.88 -0.65 -2.54
N SER A 26 -6.29 -1.76 -2.97
CA SER A 26 -6.24 -2.98 -2.14
C SER A 26 -4.88 -3.18 -1.49
N MET A 27 -4.89 -3.57 -0.21
CA MET A 27 -3.70 -3.95 0.54
C MET A 27 -3.47 -5.47 0.38
N LEU A 28 -2.56 -5.89 -0.50
CA LEU A 28 -2.30 -7.30 -0.80
C LEU A 28 -1.06 -7.82 -0.08
N GLY A 29 -1.24 -8.83 0.77
CA GLY A 29 -0.11 -9.50 1.42
C GLY A 29 -0.49 -10.41 2.58
N PRO A 30 0.43 -11.31 2.98
CA PRO A 30 0.15 -12.34 3.99
C PRO A 30 -0.05 -11.76 5.40
N SER A 31 -0.41 -12.62 6.35
CA SER A 31 -0.64 -12.18 7.73
C SER A 31 0.64 -11.64 8.37
N GLY A 32 0.51 -10.51 9.07
CA GLY A 32 1.60 -9.84 9.79
C GLY A 32 2.67 -9.15 8.91
N VAL A 33 2.59 -9.21 7.57
CA VAL A 33 3.58 -8.57 6.70
C VAL A 33 3.68 -7.06 6.92
N GLY A 34 2.59 -6.43 7.38
CA GLY A 34 2.53 -5.01 7.76
C GLY A 34 1.53 -4.16 6.97
N LYS A 35 0.50 -4.76 6.36
CA LYS A 35 -0.59 -4.07 5.65
C LYS A 35 -1.23 -2.94 6.48
N THR A 36 -1.78 -3.28 7.64
CA THR A 36 -2.48 -2.34 8.51
C THR A 36 -1.52 -1.28 9.08
N SER A 37 -0.27 -1.65 9.39
CA SER A 37 0.76 -0.70 9.82
C SER A 37 1.07 0.32 8.73
N MET A 38 1.26 -0.14 7.49
CA MET A 38 1.50 0.73 6.34
C MET A 38 0.33 1.70 6.14
N LEU A 39 -0.92 1.23 6.15
CA LEU A 39 -2.09 2.08 6.00
C LEU A 39 -2.19 3.15 7.11
N ALA A 40 -1.98 2.76 8.36
CA ALA A 40 -1.99 3.70 9.49
C ALA A 40 -0.89 4.76 9.38
N THR A 41 0.33 4.37 9.00
CA THR A 41 1.46 5.30 8.86
C THR A 41 1.33 6.21 7.65
N MET A 42 0.68 5.72 6.59
CA MET A 42 0.36 6.52 5.42
C MET A 42 -0.66 7.59 5.79
N TYR A 43 -1.73 7.22 6.51
CA TYR A 43 -2.71 8.17 7.04
C TYR A 43 -2.07 9.25 7.93
N ASP A 44 -1.23 8.85 8.89
CA ASP A 44 -0.50 9.75 9.80
C ASP A 44 0.40 10.76 9.05
N GLN A 45 1.20 10.29 8.10
CA GLN A 45 2.08 11.17 7.33
C GLN A 45 1.32 12.08 6.37
N MET A 46 0.19 11.62 5.85
CA MET A 46 -0.62 12.41 4.94
C MET A 46 -1.21 13.65 5.60
N GLU A 47 -1.66 13.60 6.86
CA GLU A 47 -2.16 14.80 7.55
C GLU A 47 -1.11 15.92 7.55
N SER A 48 0.16 15.58 7.77
CA SER A 48 1.26 16.55 7.81
C SER A 48 1.57 17.19 6.45
N VAL A 49 1.41 16.44 5.35
CA VAL A 49 1.76 16.86 3.99
C VAL A 49 0.60 17.61 3.34
N VAL A 50 -0.62 17.10 3.49
CA VAL A 50 -1.86 17.68 2.95
C VAL A 50 -2.09 19.08 3.53
N VAL A 51 -1.65 19.34 4.76
CA VAL A 51 -1.76 20.67 5.38
C VAL A 51 -0.98 21.76 4.64
N ARG A 52 0.12 21.42 3.97
CA ARG A 52 0.97 22.38 3.27
C ARG A 52 0.42 22.80 1.90
N GLU A 53 -0.42 21.97 1.29
CA GLU A 53 -0.86 22.10 -0.11
C GLU A 53 -2.33 22.58 -0.27
N ASP A 54 -2.95 23.14 0.77
CA ASP A 54 -4.39 23.51 0.84
C ASP A 54 -5.37 22.37 0.48
N LEU A 55 -4.87 21.14 0.51
CA LEU A 55 -5.68 19.93 0.43
C LEU A 55 -6.23 19.61 1.83
N GLN A 56 -7.29 18.82 1.83
CA GLN A 56 -7.84 18.19 3.02
C GLN A 56 -8.20 16.76 2.66
N LEU A 57 -7.67 15.83 3.42
CA LEU A 57 -8.13 14.45 3.45
C LEU A 57 -9.03 14.32 4.67
N THR A 58 -10.26 13.85 4.45
CA THR A 58 -11.22 13.63 5.51
C THR A 58 -11.58 12.14 5.51
N PRO A 59 -11.04 11.35 6.46
CA PRO A 59 -11.54 9.99 6.68
C PRO A 59 -12.99 10.01 7.18
N ASP A 60 -13.71 8.91 6.99
CA ASP A 60 -14.92 8.65 7.78
C ASP A 60 -14.56 8.63 9.29
N PRO A 61 -15.38 9.23 10.19
CA PRO A 61 -15.07 9.27 11.62
C PRO A 61 -14.74 7.90 12.24
N ASP A 62 -15.47 6.84 11.86
CA ASP A 62 -15.22 5.51 12.42
C ASP A 62 -13.89 4.93 11.92
N ASP A 63 -13.46 5.30 10.71
CA ASP A 63 -12.20 4.89 10.09
C ASP A 63 -11.01 5.65 10.68
N ALA A 64 -11.18 6.96 10.95
CA ALA A 64 -10.20 7.78 11.65
C ALA A 64 -9.87 7.20 13.03
N ASP A 65 -10.92 6.91 13.82
CA ASP A 65 -10.78 6.33 15.15
C ASP A 65 -9.99 4.99 15.14
N GLU A 66 -10.22 4.14 14.15
CA GLU A 66 -9.50 2.88 14.04
C GLU A 66 -8.04 3.09 13.65
N LEU A 67 -7.76 3.99 12.70
CA LEU A 67 -6.39 4.31 12.27
C LEU A 67 -5.59 4.97 13.40
N ASP A 68 -6.20 5.89 14.14
CA ASP A 68 -5.60 6.53 15.32
C ASP A 68 -5.23 5.51 16.39
N ARG A 69 -6.10 4.52 16.65
CA ARG A 69 -5.76 3.41 17.55
C ARG A 69 -4.55 2.62 17.07
N LYS A 70 -4.42 2.40 15.75
CA LYS A 70 -3.23 1.74 15.18
C LYS A 70 -1.98 2.59 15.31
N ILE A 71 -2.08 3.90 15.09
CA ILE A 71 -0.96 4.83 15.28
C ILE A 71 -0.50 4.81 16.75
N VAL A 72 -1.43 4.87 17.71
CA VAL A 72 -1.11 4.75 19.13
C VAL A 72 -0.43 3.41 19.45
N GLN A 73 -0.85 2.30 18.83
CA GLN A 73 -0.15 1.02 18.98
C GLN A 73 1.29 1.08 18.46
N LEU A 74 1.53 1.73 17.31
CA LEU A 74 2.89 1.93 16.77
C LEU A 74 3.72 2.86 17.66
N GLN A 75 3.14 3.92 18.23
CA GLN A 75 3.84 4.82 19.15
C GLN A 75 4.23 4.12 20.45
N ARG A 76 3.39 3.21 20.97
CA ARG A 76 3.68 2.41 22.18
C ARG A 76 4.90 1.52 22.03
N LEU A 77 5.33 1.22 20.80
CA LEU A 77 6.59 0.49 20.55
C LEU A 77 7.80 1.20 21.18
N PHE A 78 7.74 2.53 21.30
CA PHE A 78 8.81 3.36 21.87
C PHE A 78 8.70 3.52 23.40
N ALA A 79 7.61 3.08 24.02
CA ALA A 79 7.45 3.13 25.48
C ALA A 79 8.27 2.06 26.22
N THR A 80 8.93 1.15 25.49
CA THR A 80 9.75 0.07 26.06
C THR A 80 11.16 0.09 25.47
N ASP A 81 12.17 -0.25 26.27
CA ASP A 81 13.56 -0.31 25.82
C ASP A 81 13.86 -1.65 25.16
N GLY A 82 13.52 -1.73 23.88
CA GLY A 82 13.77 -2.89 23.02
C GLY A 82 12.56 -3.82 22.97
N LEU A 83 12.02 -3.96 21.77
CA LEU A 83 10.95 -4.91 21.51
C LEU A 83 11.56 -6.23 21.08
N LYS A 84 11.39 -7.25 21.91
CA LYS A 84 10.88 -8.49 21.33
C LYS A 84 9.44 -8.15 20.96
N PRO A 85 9.04 -8.07 19.68
CA PRO A 85 7.63 -8.12 19.36
C PRO A 85 7.21 -9.54 19.73
N ASP A 86 6.94 -9.73 21.01
CA ASP A 86 5.91 -10.67 21.36
C ASP A 86 4.67 -10.21 20.59
N MET A 87 3.91 -11.17 20.10
CA MET A 87 2.79 -10.96 19.17
C MET A 87 1.70 -10.01 19.72
N ALA A 88 1.86 -9.51 20.95
CA ALA A 88 1.01 -8.57 21.67
C ALA A 88 1.42 -7.08 21.57
N ALA A 89 2.66 -6.73 21.18
CA ALA A 89 3.14 -5.33 21.21
C ALA A 89 2.96 -4.58 19.89
N GLY A 90 2.79 -5.29 18.76
CA GLY A 90 2.53 -4.71 17.44
C GLY A 90 1.04 -4.68 17.07
N ILE A 91 0.72 -4.21 15.86
CA ILE A 91 -0.64 -4.31 15.32
C ILE A 91 -0.95 -5.79 15.08
N SER A 92 -1.92 -6.32 15.84
CA SER A 92 -2.43 -7.68 15.68
C SER A 92 -3.11 -7.87 14.33
N GLY A 93 -3.14 -9.10 13.82
CA GLY A 93 -3.74 -9.41 12.53
C GLY A 93 -5.21 -9.00 12.46
N THR A 94 -5.63 -8.43 11.32
CA THR A 94 -7.01 -8.02 11.06
C THR A 94 -7.96 -9.23 11.16
N ALA A 95 -9.04 -9.11 11.93
CA ALA A 95 -9.98 -10.22 12.17
C ALA A 95 -10.99 -10.41 11.02
N ASP A 96 -11.41 -9.29 10.41
CA ASP A 96 -12.28 -9.23 9.23
C ASP A 96 -11.77 -8.15 8.27
N TRP A 97 -12.28 -8.11 7.04
CA TRP A 97 -11.94 -7.05 6.09
C TRP A 97 -12.54 -5.71 6.50
N ARG A 98 -11.89 -4.62 6.09
CA ARG A 98 -12.36 -3.25 6.27
C ARG A 98 -12.00 -2.39 5.08
N ALA A 99 -12.96 -1.62 4.61
CA ALA A 99 -12.72 -0.52 3.69
C ALA A 99 -12.58 0.77 4.50
N PHE A 100 -11.54 1.52 4.24
CA PHE A 100 -11.25 2.83 4.81
C PHE A 100 -11.53 3.89 3.75
N ASP A 101 -12.58 4.66 3.96
CA ASP A 101 -13.06 5.67 3.02
C ASP A 101 -12.42 7.03 3.35
N PHE A 102 -11.73 7.61 2.37
CA PHE A 102 -11.13 8.94 2.49
C PHE A 102 -11.69 9.86 1.42
N ALA A 103 -12.11 11.04 1.84
CA ALA A 103 -12.54 12.10 0.95
C ALA A 103 -11.42 13.14 0.80
N LEU A 104 -10.87 13.27 -0.40
CA LEU A 104 -9.88 14.30 -0.72
C LEU A 104 -10.57 15.50 -1.38
N GLY A 105 -10.24 16.69 -0.89
CA GLY A 105 -10.80 17.94 -1.38
C GLY A 105 -9.93 19.13 -1.06
N ARG A 106 -10.37 20.30 -1.50
CA ARG A 106 -9.82 21.55 -1.03
C ARG A 106 -10.26 21.80 0.42
N ARG A 107 -9.35 22.32 1.25
CA ARG A 107 -9.66 22.73 2.61
C ARG A 107 -10.84 23.70 2.66
N GLY A 108 -11.78 23.42 3.56
CA GLY A 108 -12.98 24.26 3.74
C GLY A 108 -13.99 24.20 2.58
N LYS A 109 -13.81 23.29 1.61
CA LYS A 109 -14.77 22.98 0.55
C LYS A 109 -15.24 21.53 0.69
N LYS A 110 -16.34 21.22 0.01
CA LYS A 110 -16.83 19.84 -0.06
C LYS A 110 -15.81 18.98 -0.83
N PRO A 111 -15.31 17.88 -0.26
CA PRO A 111 -14.45 16.95 -0.98
C PRO A 111 -15.13 16.36 -2.21
N THR A 112 -14.36 16.11 -3.26
CA THR A 112 -14.88 15.61 -4.54
C THR A 112 -14.23 14.28 -4.94
N LEU A 113 -12.97 14.05 -4.59
CA LEU A 113 -12.29 12.77 -4.83
C LEU A 113 -12.54 11.83 -3.65
N ARG A 114 -12.93 10.58 -3.94
CA ARG A 114 -13.05 9.52 -2.94
C ARG A 114 -12.00 8.44 -3.19
N LEU A 115 -11.27 8.07 -2.14
CA LEU A 115 -10.31 6.99 -2.12
C LEU A 115 -10.85 5.92 -1.16
N GLU A 116 -10.82 4.66 -1.57
CA GLU A 116 -11.22 3.52 -0.74
C GLU A 116 -10.03 2.58 -0.58
N PHE A 117 -9.47 2.47 0.63
CA PHE A 117 -8.42 1.51 0.94
C PHE A 117 -9.01 0.26 1.58
N VAL A 118 -8.81 -0.90 0.99
CA VAL A 118 -9.36 -2.15 1.51
C VAL A 118 -8.25 -3.01 2.11
N ASP A 119 -8.29 -3.16 3.43
CA ASP A 119 -7.45 -4.11 4.18
C ASP A 119 -8.26 -5.36 4.52
N TYR A 120 -7.61 -6.52 4.50
CA TYR A 120 -8.24 -7.79 4.80
C TYR A 120 -7.31 -8.70 5.62
N PRO A 121 -7.86 -9.69 6.35
CA PRO A 121 -7.05 -10.62 7.12
C PRO A 121 -6.07 -11.36 6.21
N GLY A 122 -4.77 -11.24 6.47
CA GLY A 122 -3.77 -11.91 5.63
C GLY A 122 -3.95 -13.44 5.56
N GLY A 123 -4.60 -14.03 6.57
CA GLY A 123 -5.02 -15.44 6.58
C GLY A 123 -5.96 -15.83 5.44
N TRP A 124 -6.67 -14.88 4.81
CA TRP A 124 -7.61 -15.14 3.71
C TRP A 124 -6.92 -15.50 2.39
N ILE A 125 -5.62 -15.25 2.34
CA ILE A 125 -4.77 -15.62 1.21
C ILE A 125 -3.75 -16.68 1.59
N GLU A 126 -3.94 -17.38 2.70
CA GLU A 126 -3.06 -18.50 3.06
C GLU A 126 -3.63 -19.82 2.53
N ASP A 127 -2.82 -20.87 2.46
CA ASP A 127 -3.24 -22.19 1.97
C ASP A 127 -4.42 -22.75 2.78
N SER A 128 -4.48 -22.39 4.07
CA SER A 128 -5.54 -22.74 5.01
C SER A 128 -6.85 -21.98 4.79
N ALA A 129 -6.88 -20.96 3.92
CA ALA A 129 -8.09 -20.21 3.63
C ALA A 129 -9.13 -21.07 2.92
N GLY A 130 -10.42 -20.75 3.11
CA GLY A 130 -11.48 -21.33 2.28
C GLY A 130 -11.44 -20.76 0.86
N SER A 131 -12.01 -21.49 -0.10
CA SER A 131 -12.12 -21.06 -1.50
C SER A 131 -12.84 -19.72 -1.63
N GLN A 132 -13.85 -19.47 -0.79
CA GLN A 132 -14.64 -18.24 -0.82
C GLN A 132 -13.84 -17.00 -0.42
N GLN A 133 -12.98 -17.08 0.61
CA GLN A 133 -12.13 -15.95 0.99
C GLN A 133 -11.11 -15.63 -0.11
N ARG A 134 -10.48 -16.65 -0.71
CA ARG A 134 -9.54 -16.45 -1.82
C ARG A 134 -10.21 -15.81 -3.03
N GLU A 135 -11.41 -16.26 -3.37
CA GLU A 135 -12.17 -15.68 -4.49
C GLU A 135 -12.58 -14.24 -4.20
N TRP A 136 -12.95 -13.93 -2.96
CA TRP A 136 -13.23 -12.55 -2.55
C TRP A 136 -12.02 -11.65 -2.73
N VAL A 137 -10.83 -12.08 -2.29
CA VAL A 137 -9.61 -11.28 -2.47
C VAL A 137 -9.27 -11.14 -3.96
N ARG A 138 -9.49 -12.18 -4.76
CA ARG A 138 -9.31 -12.10 -6.23
C ARG A 138 -10.23 -11.06 -6.87
N GLY A 139 -11.51 -11.05 -6.46
CA GLY A 139 -12.47 -10.03 -6.88
C GLY A 139 -12.03 -8.62 -6.48
N LEU A 140 -11.59 -8.46 -5.23
CA LEU A 140 -11.06 -7.18 -4.75
C LEU A 140 -9.87 -6.69 -5.59
N ILE A 141 -8.91 -7.57 -5.92
CA ILE A 141 -7.75 -7.21 -6.76
C ILE A 141 -8.22 -6.77 -8.15
N ARG A 142 -9.16 -7.52 -8.76
CA ARG A 142 -9.72 -7.21 -10.08
C ARG A 142 -10.42 -5.84 -10.12
N ASP A 143 -11.09 -5.49 -9.04
CA ASP A 143 -11.91 -4.28 -8.92
C ASP A 143 -11.16 -3.08 -8.34
N SER A 144 -9.88 -3.23 -7.96
CA SER A 144 -9.06 -2.14 -7.43
C SER A 144 -8.37 -1.37 -8.56
N ASP A 145 -8.22 -0.05 -8.48
CA ASP A 145 -7.40 0.74 -9.43
C ASP A 145 -5.91 0.64 -9.13
N ALA A 146 -5.57 0.49 -7.83
CA ALA A 146 -4.21 0.28 -7.36
C ALA A 146 -4.11 -0.89 -6.37
N ILE A 147 -2.95 -1.54 -6.35
CA ILE A 147 -2.65 -2.68 -5.48
C ILE A 147 -1.35 -2.36 -4.73
N LEU A 148 -1.43 -2.24 -3.40
CA LEU A 148 -0.29 -2.01 -2.53
C LEU A 148 0.16 -3.34 -1.95
N ILE A 149 1.43 -3.66 -2.14
CA ILE A 149 2.05 -4.91 -1.71
C ILE A 149 3.15 -4.58 -0.70
N PRO A 150 2.87 -4.61 0.61
CA PRO A 150 3.90 -4.42 1.62
C PRO A 150 4.90 -5.59 1.60
N ILE A 151 6.18 -5.26 1.70
CA ILE A 151 7.28 -6.22 1.72
C ILE A 151 8.04 -6.02 3.03
N ASP A 152 8.05 -7.05 3.88
CA ASP A 152 8.84 -7.09 5.12
C ASP A 152 10.34 -7.10 4.75
N THR A 153 10.96 -5.92 4.78
CA THR A 153 12.34 -5.69 4.31
C THR A 153 13.38 -6.50 5.10
N PRO A 154 13.33 -6.58 6.45
CA PRO A 154 14.23 -7.47 7.16
C PRO A 154 14.10 -8.93 6.70
N ALA A 155 12.89 -9.43 6.45
CA ALA A 155 12.71 -10.80 5.94
C ALA A 155 13.26 -10.99 4.51
N LEU A 156 13.22 -9.94 3.68
CA LEU A 156 13.79 -9.93 2.33
C LEU A 156 15.33 -9.97 2.33
N LEU A 157 15.95 -9.19 3.22
CA LEU A 157 17.40 -8.93 3.15
C LEU A 157 18.23 -9.81 4.09
N GLU A 158 17.75 -10.03 5.31
CA GLU A 158 18.54 -10.65 6.36
C GLU A 158 18.80 -12.12 6.09
N ARG A 159 20.02 -12.56 6.41
CA ARG A 159 20.50 -13.93 6.16
C ARG A 159 20.26 -14.39 4.71
N ASN A 160 20.53 -13.49 3.76
CA ASN A 160 20.34 -13.73 2.34
C ASN A 160 18.88 -14.09 1.97
N GLY A 161 17.91 -13.47 2.64
CA GLY A 161 16.49 -13.67 2.36
C GLY A 161 15.92 -14.97 2.92
N LEU A 162 16.52 -15.52 3.99
CA LEU A 162 16.10 -16.77 4.63
C LEU A 162 14.58 -16.84 4.90
N TRP A 163 13.97 -15.70 5.24
CA TRP A 163 12.55 -15.61 5.57
C TRP A 163 11.69 -15.01 4.47
N HIS A 164 12.27 -14.63 3.34
CA HIS A 164 11.54 -13.94 2.27
C HIS A 164 10.36 -14.80 1.76
N ARG A 165 10.61 -16.07 1.45
CA ARG A 165 9.58 -16.99 0.95
C ARG A 165 8.45 -17.23 1.95
N SER A 166 8.76 -17.36 3.24
CA SER A 166 7.75 -17.66 4.26
C SER A 166 6.99 -16.41 4.73
N ARG A 167 7.66 -15.26 4.78
CA ARG A 167 7.11 -14.01 5.31
C ARG A 167 6.46 -13.13 4.24
N ASN A 168 7.13 -12.92 3.11
CA ASN A 168 6.65 -12.07 2.02
C ASN A 168 5.85 -12.86 0.98
N ARG A 169 6.08 -14.17 0.88
CA ARG A 169 5.34 -15.11 0.00
C ARG A 169 5.19 -14.61 -1.45
N PRO A 170 6.30 -14.30 -2.15
CA PRO A 170 6.26 -13.73 -3.50
C PRO A 170 5.55 -14.64 -4.53
N ASP A 171 5.76 -15.96 -4.46
CA ASP A 171 5.11 -16.93 -5.35
C ASP A 171 3.57 -16.91 -5.18
N PHE A 172 3.12 -16.75 -3.94
CA PHE A 172 1.69 -16.67 -3.64
C PHE A 172 1.08 -15.37 -4.19
N ILE A 173 1.74 -14.25 -3.96
CA ILE A 173 1.34 -12.94 -4.49
C ILE A 173 1.26 -13.01 -6.01
N HIS A 174 2.28 -13.57 -6.67
CA HIS A 174 2.30 -13.82 -8.11
C HIS A 174 1.05 -14.58 -8.59
N ASN A 175 0.73 -15.71 -7.97
CA ASN A 175 -0.43 -16.52 -8.36
C ASN A 175 -1.76 -15.76 -8.20
N MET A 176 -1.91 -14.94 -7.16
CA MET A 176 -3.11 -14.12 -6.96
C MET A 176 -3.25 -13.05 -8.04
N LEU A 177 -2.18 -12.31 -8.33
CA LEU A 177 -2.18 -11.26 -9.35
C LEU A 177 -2.37 -11.84 -10.75
N GLN A 178 -1.68 -12.93 -11.09
CA GLN A 178 -1.84 -13.60 -12.37
C GLN A 178 -3.31 -13.89 -12.66
N LEU A 179 -3.98 -14.60 -11.75
CA LEU A 179 -5.36 -15.01 -11.97
C LEU A 179 -6.38 -13.85 -11.85
N ALA A 180 -6.04 -12.78 -11.13
CA ALA A 180 -6.92 -11.62 -10.99
C ALA A 180 -6.82 -10.65 -12.17
N LEU A 181 -5.66 -10.60 -12.82
CA LEU A 181 -5.34 -9.60 -13.84
C LEU A 181 -5.33 -10.14 -15.29
N GLU A 182 -5.50 -11.45 -15.51
CA GLU A 182 -5.49 -12.09 -16.85
C GLU A 182 -6.21 -11.29 -17.95
N ASP A 183 -7.41 -10.76 -17.68
CA ASP A 183 -8.22 -9.98 -18.63
C ASP A 183 -8.38 -8.51 -18.21
N LEU A 184 -7.26 -7.83 -17.97
CA LEU A 184 -7.26 -6.46 -17.47
C LEU A 184 -7.98 -5.48 -18.44
N PRO A 185 -9.09 -4.85 -18.02
CA PRO A 185 -9.88 -3.99 -18.90
C PRO A 185 -9.30 -2.57 -19.01
N SER A 186 -8.45 -2.16 -18.07
CA SER A 186 -7.96 -0.80 -17.89
C SER A 186 -6.58 -0.80 -17.24
N PRO A 187 -5.82 0.31 -17.29
CA PRO A 187 -4.55 0.41 -16.58
C PRO A 187 -4.68 0.11 -15.09
N ARG A 188 -3.60 -0.39 -14.48
CA ARG A 188 -3.53 -0.75 -13.07
C ARG A 188 -2.21 -0.33 -12.47
N LEU A 189 -2.24 0.26 -11.27
CA LEU A 189 -1.04 0.58 -10.51
C LEU A 189 -0.71 -0.55 -9.53
N ILE A 190 0.52 -1.05 -9.55
CA ILE A 190 1.05 -1.99 -8.58
C ILE A 190 2.22 -1.33 -7.84
N ILE A 191 2.10 -1.21 -6.52
CA ILE A 191 3.11 -0.61 -5.65
C ILE A 191 3.74 -1.72 -4.81
N LEU A 192 5.00 -2.05 -5.09
CA LEU A 192 5.83 -2.85 -4.21
C LEU A 192 6.39 -1.92 -3.12
N ALA A 193 5.93 -2.08 -1.88
CA ALA A 193 6.29 -1.19 -0.79
C ALA A 193 7.17 -1.90 0.25
N PRO A 194 8.50 -1.88 0.11
CA PRO A 194 9.41 -2.26 1.19
C PRO A 194 9.10 -1.48 2.45
N ILE A 195 8.73 -2.17 3.53
CA ILE A 195 8.42 -1.57 4.82
C ILE A 195 9.49 -1.92 5.85
N ARG A 196 9.53 -1.21 6.98
CA ARG A 196 10.57 -1.35 8.01
C ARG A 196 11.98 -1.16 7.42
N CYS A 197 12.12 -0.13 6.59
CA CYS A 197 13.35 0.16 5.85
C CYS A 197 14.42 0.88 6.68
N GLU A 198 14.21 1.14 7.97
CA GLU A 198 14.96 2.14 8.74
C GLU A 198 16.47 1.85 8.79
N ARG A 199 16.82 0.55 8.82
CA ARG A 199 18.21 0.09 8.73
C ARG A 199 18.77 0.03 7.29
N TYR A 200 17.91 -0.04 6.27
CA TYR A 200 18.24 -0.48 4.92
C TYR A 200 18.28 0.64 3.87
N ILE A 201 17.95 1.88 4.26
CA ILE A 201 17.98 3.05 3.37
C ILE A 201 18.83 4.20 3.91
N ARG A 202 19.90 3.90 4.67
CA ARG A 202 20.77 4.92 5.29
C ARG A 202 21.67 5.64 4.29
N ASP A 203 22.09 4.95 3.24
CA ASP A 203 22.99 5.47 2.20
C ASP A 203 22.58 4.98 0.80
N GLY A 204 23.14 5.59 -0.25
CA GLY A 204 22.79 5.28 -1.63
C GLY A 204 23.06 3.83 -2.04
N VAL A 205 24.10 3.19 -1.49
CA VAL A 205 24.45 1.79 -1.80
C VAL A 205 23.38 0.84 -1.24
N SER A 206 22.99 1.06 0.01
CA SER A 206 21.95 0.28 0.68
C SER A 206 20.60 0.42 -0.03
N ARG A 207 20.28 1.64 -0.51
CA ARG A 207 19.06 1.93 -1.27
C ARG A 207 19.02 1.22 -2.62
N GLN A 208 20.11 1.27 -3.39
CA GLN A 208 20.21 0.55 -4.67
C GLN A 208 20.11 -0.97 -4.46
N MET A 209 20.76 -1.48 -3.42
CA MET A 209 20.70 -2.89 -3.05
C MET A 209 19.27 -3.32 -2.70
N LEU A 210 18.54 -2.53 -1.92
CA LEU A 210 17.14 -2.79 -1.59
C LEU A 210 16.29 -2.93 -2.87
N GLY A 211 16.36 -1.96 -3.78
CA GLY A 211 15.64 -2.00 -5.04
C GLY A 211 15.95 -3.26 -5.85
N LYS A 212 17.24 -3.60 -6.00
CA LYS A 212 17.68 -4.83 -6.67
C LYS A 212 17.10 -6.09 -6.01
N ARG A 213 17.10 -6.16 -4.68
CA ARG A 213 16.59 -7.34 -3.94
C ARG A 213 15.08 -7.48 -4.05
N VAL A 214 14.35 -6.38 -4.13
CA VAL A 214 12.91 -6.41 -4.41
C VAL A 214 12.66 -6.98 -5.81
N VAL A 215 13.39 -6.50 -6.81
CA VAL A 215 13.29 -7.01 -8.20
C VAL A 215 13.63 -8.50 -8.28
N GLU A 216 14.72 -8.93 -7.63
CA GLU A 216 15.11 -10.34 -7.55
C GLU A 216 14.06 -11.21 -6.83
N GLY A 217 13.52 -10.73 -5.70
CA GLY A 217 12.56 -11.49 -4.89
C GLY A 217 11.18 -11.65 -5.55
N TYR A 218 10.82 -10.73 -6.44
CA TYR A 218 9.53 -10.69 -7.14
C TYR A 218 9.67 -10.89 -8.66
N ASP A 219 10.79 -11.49 -9.11
CA ASP A 219 11.12 -11.68 -10.52
C ASP A 219 9.99 -12.33 -11.35
N LYS A 220 9.36 -13.38 -10.83
CA LYS A 220 8.23 -14.07 -11.48
C LYS A 220 7.01 -13.18 -11.65
N LEU A 221 6.68 -12.40 -10.62
CA LEU A 221 5.58 -11.44 -10.69
C LEU A 221 5.89 -10.36 -11.73
N LEU A 222 7.08 -9.77 -11.66
CA LEU A 222 7.50 -8.71 -12.57
C LEU A 222 7.56 -9.19 -14.02
N GLY A 223 8.13 -10.37 -14.26
CA GLY A 223 8.17 -10.99 -15.60
C GLY A 223 6.76 -11.23 -16.15
N HIS A 224 5.82 -11.69 -15.31
CA HIS A 224 4.43 -11.85 -15.72
C HIS A 224 3.74 -10.52 -16.04
N LEU A 225 3.93 -9.49 -15.20
CA LEU A 225 3.35 -8.16 -15.41
C LEU A 225 3.92 -7.43 -16.62
N SER A 226 5.12 -7.80 -17.08
CA SER A 226 5.76 -7.22 -18.27
C SER A 226 5.32 -7.85 -19.60
N PHE A 227 4.55 -8.94 -19.57
CA PHE A 227 4.25 -9.72 -20.77
C PHE A 227 2.89 -9.37 -21.38
N GLY A 228 2.84 -9.33 -22.71
CA GLY A 228 1.60 -9.13 -23.48
C GLY A 228 0.86 -7.85 -23.09
N ARG A 229 -0.48 -7.93 -23.05
CA ARG A 229 -1.35 -6.79 -22.73
C ARG A 229 -1.15 -6.24 -21.31
N LEU A 230 -0.67 -7.05 -20.37
CA LEU A 230 -0.37 -6.58 -19.02
C LEU A 230 0.79 -5.59 -19.02
N GLY A 231 1.82 -5.82 -19.84
CA GLY A 231 2.96 -4.92 -19.95
C GLY A 231 2.57 -3.51 -20.39
N GLU A 232 1.50 -3.37 -21.18
CA GLU A 232 0.99 -2.08 -21.65
C GLU A 232 0.07 -1.37 -20.64
N LEU A 233 -0.48 -2.10 -19.67
CA LEU A 233 -1.50 -1.59 -18.75
C LEU A 233 -1.05 -1.52 -17.29
N ALA A 234 -0.02 -2.27 -16.91
CA ALA A 234 0.47 -2.30 -15.54
C ALA A 234 1.59 -1.28 -15.32
N ALA A 235 1.34 -0.30 -14.47
CA ALA A 235 2.39 0.54 -13.89
C ALA A 235 2.91 -0.12 -12.62
N VAL A 236 4.23 -0.33 -12.52
CA VAL A 236 4.84 -0.98 -11.35
C VAL A 236 5.91 -0.09 -10.76
N VAL A 237 5.81 0.18 -9.46
CA VAL A 237 6.76 1.03 -8.74
C VAL A 237 7.24 0.38 -7.44
N ILE A 238 8.43 0.79 -6.99
CA ILE A 238 8.96 0.46 -5.67
C ILE A 238 8.94 1.73 -4.81
N THR A 239 8.29 1.66 -3.64
CA THR A 239 8.19 2.77 -2.68
C THR A 239 8.66 2.32 -1.29
N PRO A 240 9.96 2.41 -0.98
CA PRO A 240 10.47 2.08 0.35
C PRO A 240 9.94 3.05 1.39
N ILE A 241 9.51 2.54 2.55
CA ILE A 241 9.01 3.34 3.67
C ILE A 241 9.70 2.96 4.99
N GLN A 242 9.97 3.97 5.81
CA GLN A 242 10.34 3.80 7.22
C GLN A 242 9.05 3.84 8.03
N THR A 243 8.58 2.67 8.46
CA THR A 243 7.24 2.48 9.01
C THR A 243 7.08 3.11 10.39
N VAL A 244 8.14 3.10 11.20
CA VAL A 244 8.09 3.66 12.56
C VAL A 244 9.19 4.68 12.84
N GLY A 245 10.24 4.71 12.01
CA GLY A 245 11.34 5.66 12.13
C GLY A 245 12.48 5.16 12.99
N GLU A 246 12.66 5.70 14.19
CA GLU A 246 13.89 5.49 14.96
C GLU A 246 13.98 4.12 15.67
N LEU A 247 13.33 3.08 15.13
CA LEU A 247 13.35 1.71 15.61
C LEU A 247 13.84 0.76 14.50
N GLU A 248 14.95 0.08 14.73
CA GLU A 248 15.64 -0.70 13.70
C GLU A 248 15.68 -2.19 13.99
N TYR A 249 15.71 -2.99 12.93
CA TYR A 249 15.91 -4.44 13.03
C TYR A 249 17.28 -4.78 13.62
N HIS A 250 17.26 -5.58 14.68
CA HIS A 250 18.46 -6.04 15.39
C HIS A 250 18.77 -7.53 15.16
N GLY A 251 17.75 -8.37 14.93
CA GLY A 251 18.00 -9.79 14.67
C GLY A 251 16.77 -10.67 14.81
N SER A 252 16.91 -11.95 14.47
CA SER A 252 15.89 -12.99 14.64
C SER A 252 16.56 -14.34 14.91
N PRO A 253 15.94 -15.24 15.70
CA PRO A 253 16.37 -16.65 15.79
C PRO A 253 16.53 -17.29 14.41
N LYS A 254 17.40 -18.29 14.24
CA LYS A 254 17.63 -18.95 12.93
C LYS A 254 16.49 -19.85 12.48
N ASP A 255 15.88 -20.52 13.45
CA ASP A 255 14.79 -21.47 13.33
C ASP A 255 13.44 -20.82 13.00
N ARG A 256 13.25 -19.54 13.34
CA ARG A 256 11.97 -18.84 13.13
C ARG A 256 12.16 -17.36 12.92
N TYR A 257 11.26 -16.75 12.16
CA TYR A 257 11.20 -15.30 12.00
C TYR A 257 10.49 -14.66 13.19
N LEU A 258 11.26 -14.15 14.14
CA LEU A 258 10.81 -13.37 15.29
C LEU A 258 11.71 -12.13 15.38
N PRO A 259 11.44 -11.09 14.57
CA PRO A 259 12.33 -9.95 14.42
C PRO A 259 12.37 -9.11 15.69
N VAL A 260 13.53 -8.90 16.28
CA VAL A 260 13.75 -8.00 17.42
C VAL A 260 14.10 -6.62 16.88
N PHE A 261 13.45 -5.59 17.42
CA PHE A 261 13.69 -4.20 17.04
C PHE A 261 14.20 -3.38 18.23
N ARG A 262 15.13 -2.47 17.98
CA ARG A 262 15.73 -1.61 19.01
C ARG A 262 15.69 -0.15 18.59
N LYS A 263 15.54 0.73 19.57
CA LYS A 263 15.66 2.17 19.38
C LYS A 263 17.09 2.50 18.93
N GLN A 264 17.21 3.48 18.04
CA GLN A 264 18.52 4.02 17.64
C GLN A 264 19.18 4.81 18.79
N GLN A 265 18.37 5.47 19.60
CA GLN A 265 18.77 6.29 20.75
C GLN A 265 17.74 6.21 21.88
N ALA A 266 18.11 6.60 23.11
CA ALA A 266 17.25 6.45 24.29
C ALA A 266 15.95 7.26 24.19
N ASP A 267 16.02 8.44 23.58
CA ASP A 267 14.92 9.38 23.37
C ASP A 267 14.20 9.20 22.02
N ALA A 268 14.50 8.12 21.30
CA ALA A 268 13.90 7.81 20.00
C ALA A 268 12.37 7.85 20.05
N LYS A 269 11.77 8.42 19.00
CA LYS A 269 10.32 8.60 18.88
C LYS A 269 9.79 8.00 17.59
N TYR A 270 8.48 7.76 17.61
CA TYR A 270 7.73 7.46 16.41
C TYR A 270 7.83 8.63 15.43
N ASN A 271 8.43 8.36 14.27
CA ASN A 271 8.65 9.34 13.21
C ASN A 271 8.79 8.59 11.87
N PRO A 272 7.69 8.07 11.31
CA PRO A 272 7.73 7.39 10.02
C PRO A 272 8.24 8.35 8.93
N ILE A 273 8.92 7.81 7.92
CA ILE A 273 9.50 8.58 6.82
C ILE A 273 9.05 7.95 5.51
N ASP A 274 8.65 8.81 4.56
CA ASP A 274 8.20 8.48 3.20
C ASP A 274 6.91 7.63 3.12
N SER A 275 6.19 7.45 4.23
CA SER A 275 4.96 6.66 4.27
C SER A 275 3.82 7.27 3.43
N GLU A 276 3.91 8.53 3.02
CA GLU A 276 2.95 9.17 2.12
C GLU A 276 3.23 8.86 0.63
N GLN A 277 4.44 8.41 0.28
CA GLN A 277 4.85 8.16 -1.11
C GLN A 277 3.94 7.18 -1.86
N PRO A 278 3.49 6.04 -1.28
CA PRO A 278 2.51 5.17 -1.92
C PRO A 278 1.25 5.92 -2.36
N LEU A 279 0.71 6.82 -1.52
CA LEU A 279 -0.44 7.62 -1.92
C LEU A 279 -0.08 8.62 -3.02
N ARG A 280 1.08 9.29 -2.94
CA ARG A 280 1.50 10.21 -4.02
C ARG A 280 1.47 9.52 -5.38
N TYR A 281 1.93 8.27 -5.46
CA TYR A 281 1.85 7.47 -6.67
C TYR A 281 0.40 7.12 -7.08
N VAL A 282 -0.47 6.81 -6.12
CA VAL A 282 -1.91 6.60 -6.40
C VAL A 282 -2.56 7.85 -6.98
N ILE A 283 -2.31 9.03 -6.40
CA ILE A 283 -2.85 10.30 -6.89
C ILE A 283 -2.24 10.66 -8.26
N ARG A 284 -0.93 10.46 -8.42
CA ARG A 284 -0.21 10.66 -9.69
C ARG A 284 -0.83 9.84 -10.83
N PHE A 285 -1.09 8.56 -10.55
CA PHE A 285 -1.75 7.65 -11.48
C PHE A 285 -3.18 8.13 -11.81
N ALA A 286 -3.97 8.50 -10.79
CA ALA A 286 -5.33 9.02 -10.98
C ALA A 286 -5.36 10.26 -11.90
N LEU A 287 -4.47 11.22 -11.66
CA LEU A 287 -4.35 12.44 -12.45
C LEU A 287 -4.00 12.13 -13.91
N ARG A 288 -3.07 11.20 -14.14
CA ARG A 288 -2.71 10.78 -15.49
C ARG A 288 -3.87 10.13 -16.23
N LEU A 289 -4.69 9.33 -15.54
CA LEU A 289 -5.90 8.72 -16.12
C LEU A 289 -6.99 9.75 -16.40
N HIS A 290 -7.15 10.76 -15.56
CA HIS A 290 -8.07 11.88 -15.79
C HIS A 290 -7.70 12.68 -17.05
N GLY A 291 -6.42 12.97 -17.26
CA GLY A 291 -5.95 13.68 -18.45
C GLY A 291 -6.05 12.88 -19.76
N ASP A 292 -6.29 11.57 -19.69
CA ASP A 292 -6.33 10.71 -20.87
C ASP A 292 -7.60 10.92 -21.70
N ARG A 293 -7.47 11.19 -23.00
CA ARG A 293 -8.60 11.52 -23.89
C ARG A 293 -9.23 10.33 -24.59
N ARG A 294 -8.75 9.10 -24.35
CA ARG A 294 -9.37 7.90 -24.95
C ARG A 294 -10.83 7.80 -24.55
N ASP A 295 -11.67 7.42 -25.52
CA ASP A 295 -13.13 7.32 -25.34
C ASP A 295 -13.55 5.95 -24.80
N ALA A 296 -12.87 5.49 -23.73
CA ALA A 296 -13.26 4.29 -22.99
C ALA A 296 -14.01 4.66 -21.70
N SER A 297 -14.95 3.79 -21.28
CA SER A 297 -15.78 4.01 -20.08
C SER A 297 -14.95 4.34 -18.84
N TYR A 298 -13.81 3.67 -18.68
CA TYR A 298 -12.91 3.86 -17.56
C TYR A 298 -12.31 5.28 -17.49
N PHE A 299 -11.83 5.84 -18.61
CA PHE A 299 -11.27 7.20 -18.61
C PHE A 299 -12.36 8.25 -18.43
N ARG A 300 -13.58 8.01 -18.95
CA ARG A 300 -14.74 8.88 -18.66
C ARG A 300 -15.06 8.89 -17.15
N MET A 301 -15.04 7.73 -16.51
CA MET A 301 -15.22 7.59 -15.06
C MET A 301 -14.14 8.35 -14.28
N MET A 302 -12.86 8.21 -14.64
CA MET A 302 -11.74 8.93 -13.99
C MET A 302 -11.86 10.46 -14.14
N ARG A 303 -12.31 10.94 -15.32
CA ARG A 303 -12.60 12.35 -15.54
C ARG A 303 -13.71 12.87 -14.63
N GLN A 304 -14.76 12.08 -14.44
CA GLN A 304 -15.84 12.42 -13.52
C GLN A 304 -15.40 12.39 -12.06
N LEU A 305 -14.54 11.42 -11.69
CA LEU A 305 -14.03 11.22 -10.33
C LEU A 305 -13.22 12.42 -9.81
N LEU A 306 -12.24 12.88 -10.59
CA LEU A 306 -11.40 14.02 -10.22
C LEU A 306 -12.07 15.38 -10.54
N GLY A 307 -13.15 15.35 -11.34
CA GLY A 307 -13.93 16.52 -11.71
C GLY A 307 -13.18 17.49 -12.62
N SER A 308 -13.75 18.69 -12.76
CA SER A 308 -13.14 19.81 -13.51
C SER A 308 -12.70 20.95 -12.59
N ASP A 309 -12.62 20.70 -11.27
CA ASP A 309 -12.11 21.67 -10.30
C ASP A 309 -10.61 21.84 -10.52
N ARG A 310 -10.26 22.91 -11.25
CA ARG A 310 -8.89 23.25 -11.59
C ARG A 310 -8.00 23.36 -10.36
N TYR A 311 -8.52 23.87 -9.25
CA TYR A 311 -7.73 24.04 -8.04
C TYR A 311 -7.40 22.69 -7.39
N LEU A 312 -8.39 21.80 -7.31
CA LEU A 312 -8.15 20.45 -6.80
C LEU A 312 -7.14 19.71 -7.67
N LEU A 313 -7.24 19.86 -9.00
CA LEU A 313 -6.28 19.27 -9.92
C LEU A 313 -4.87 19.85 -9.72
N GLU A 314 -4.74 21.17 -9.57
CA GLU A 314 -3.46 21.84 -9.29
C GLU A 314 -2.86 21.38 -7.95
N ALA A 315 -3.67 21.30 -6.89
CA ALA A 315 -3.23 20.88 -5.56
C ALA A 315 -2.88 19.37 -5.51
N ALA A 316 -3.69 18.52 -6.14
CA ALA A 316 -3.39 17.10 -6.30
C ALA A 316 -2.13 16.89 -7.14
N ASN A 317 -1.94 17.71 -8.18
CA ASN A 317 -0.72 17.69 -8.99
C ASN A 317 0.49 18.09 -8.13
N ALA A 318 0.41 19.19 -7.37
CA ALA A 318 1.47 19.61 -6.45
C ALA A 318 1.83 18.51 -5.45
N PHE A 319 0.83 17.89 -4.81
CA PHE A 319 1.03 16.73 -3.93
C PHE A 319 1.73 15.57 -4.66
N ALA A 320 1.32 15.26 -5.88
CA ALA A 320 1.89 14.17 -6.63
C ALA A 320 3.28 14.50 -7.24
N THR A 321 3.65 15.78 -7.42
CA THR A 321 5.02 16.17 -7.84
C THR A 321 6.07 15.85 -6.77
N GLY A 322 5.66 15.72 -5.52
CA GLY A 322 6.52 15.21 -4.43
C GLY A 322 6.80 13.71 -4.49
N CYS A 323 6.38 12.99 -5.53
CA CYS A 323 6.80 11.62 -5.76
C CYS A 323 8.32 11.56 -5.92
N LYS A 324 8.99 10.82 -5.04
CA LYS A 324 10.39 10.46 -5.23
C LYS A 324 10.51 9.47 -6.39
N THR A 325 11.44 9.72 -7.31
CA THR A 325 11.75 8.87 -8.48
C THR A 325 13.25 8.81 -8.67
N ASP A 326 13.78 7.65 -9.05
CA ASP A 326 15.16 7.43 -9.52
C ASP A 326 16.28 7.78 -8.51
N GLU A 327 15.88 8.28 -7.34
CA GLU A 327 16.71 8.59 -6.19
C GLU A 327 16.15 7.87 -4.95
N ASP A 328 17.02 7.57 -4.00
CA ASP A 328 16.67 6.98 -2.71
C ASP A 328 16.02 5.58 -2.69
N GLY A 329 16.12 4.81 -3.78
CA GLY A 329 15.56 3.46 -3.87
C GLY A 329 14.09 3.44 -4.30
N PHE A 330 13.53 4.59 -4.67
CA PHE A 330 12.25 4.70 -5.36
C PHE A 330 12.45 4.43 -6.84
N LEU A 331 11.74 3.45 -7.39
CA LEU A 331 11.96 3.00 -8.77
C LEU A 331 10.64 2.87 -9.51
N ILE A 332 10.59 3.37 -10.74
CA ILE A 332 9.54 3.02 -11.70
C ILE A 332 10.07 1.86 -12.54
N LEU A 333 9.49 0.67 -12.36
CA LEU A 333 9.96 -0.54 -13.04
C LEU A 333 9.35 -0.70 -14.44
N GLN A 334 8.09 -0.30 -14.60
CA GLN A 334 7.39 -0.29 -15.90
C GLN A 334 6.17 0.64 -15.85
N GLY A 335 5.62 0.96 -17.03
CA GLY A 335 4.40 1.76 -17.17
C GLY A 335 4.57 3.22 -16.79
N ALA A 336 5.75 3.80 -17.04
CA ALA A 336 6.07 5.19 -16.71
C ALA A 336 5.11 6.19 -17.40
N GLU A 337 4.55 5.84 -18.55
CA GLU A 337 3.54 6.60 -19.29
C GLU A 337 2.22 6.78 -18.51
N TRP A 338 1.94 5.87 -17.56
CA TRP A 338 0.80 5.95 -16.63
C TRP A 338 1.08 6.82 -15.41
N LEU A 339 2.33 7.29 -15.26
CA LEU A 339 2.77 8.11 -14.13
C LEU A 339 3.33 9.45 -14.58
N THR A 340 3.70 9.61 -15.85
CA THR A 340 4.25 10.87 -16.34
C THR A 340 3.15 11.94 -16.34
N MET A 341 3.35 13.00 -15.57
CA MET A 341 2.43 14.15 -15.58
C MET A 341 2.65 14.91 -16.88
N GLN A 342 1.56 15.34 -17.53
CA GLN A 342 1.68 16.24 -18.67
C GLN A 342 2.10 17.63 -18.14
N PRO A 343 3.01 18.33 -18.84
CA PRO A 343 3.48 19.66 -18.44
C PRO A 343 2.37 20.70 -18.43
#